data_AF-A0A100JTC7-F1
#
_entry.id   AF-A0A100JTC7-F1
#
_cell.length_a   1.000
_cell.length_b   1.000
_cell.length_c   1.000
_cell.angle_alpha   90.00
_cell.angle_beta   90.00
_cell.angle_gamma   90.00
#
_symmetry.space_group_name_H-M   'P 1'
#
loop_
_entity.id
_entity.type
_entity.pdbx_description
1 polymer ?
#
loop_
_entity_poly.entity_id
_entity_poly.type
_entity_poly.pdbx_seq_one_letter_code
_entity_poly.pdbx_strand_id
1 'polypeptide(L)' 'MYVLRTGVAWRDVPTESVGCSGVTAWRRLRDWTEAGVWPRLHAALLIELRRGGLLELDDCSVDGSHVRALKDISGG' A
#
# COMPACT_ATOMS: atom_id res chain seq x y z
N MET A 1 -1.44 -7.76 -6.97
CA MET A 1 -1.98 -6.38 -6.84
C MET A 1 -2.92 -6.11 -8.01
N TYR A 2 -4.23 -6.37 -7.84
CA TYR A 2 -5.22 -6.25 -8.94
C TYR A 2 -5.65 -4.79 -9.14
N VAL A 3 -6.31 -4.21 -8.13
CA VAL A 3 -6.87 -2.84 -8.17
C VAL A 3 -5.83 -1.79 -8.57
N LEU A 4 -4.63 -1.84 -8.01
CA LEU A 4 -3.61 -0.83 -8.31
C LEU A 4 -2.96 -1.02 -9.70
N ARG A 5 -3.07 -2.21 -10.30
CA ARG A 5 -2.57 -2.48 -11.65
C ARG A 5 -3.63 -2.17 -12.71
N THR A 6 -4.89 -2.47 -12.43
CA THR A 6 -5.99 -2.38 -13.40
C THR A 6 -6.83 -1.11 -13.25
N GLY A 7 -6.73 -0.41 -12.12
CA GLY A 7 -7.57 0.74 -11.79
C GLY A 7 -9.03 0.40 -11.48
N VAL A 8 -9.38 -0.90 -11.48
CA VAL A 8 -10.76 -1.37 -11.25
C VAL A 8 -11.17 -1.10 -9.80
N ALA A 9 -12.38 -0.61 -9.61
CA ALA A 9 -12.92 -0.36 -8.28
C ALA A 9 -13.03 -1.66 -7.45
N TRP A 10 -12.87 -1.57 -6.13
CA TRP A 10 -12.89 -2.74 -5.23
C TRP A 10 -14.16 -3.59 -5.35
N ARG A 11 -15.31 -2.99 -5.67
CA ARG A 11 -16.57 -3.72 -5.87
C ARG A 11 -16.59 -4.59 -7.14
N ASP A 12 -15.75 -4.26 -8.11
CA ASP A 12 -15.69 -4.87 -9.44
C ASP A 12 -14.51 -5.87 -9.54
N VAL A 13 -13.82 -6.16 -8.43
CA VAL A 13 -12.72 -7.13 -8.37
C VAL A 13 -13.26 -8.56 -8.48
N PRO A 14 -12.75 -9.38 -9.42
CA PRO A 14 -13.16 -10.78 -9.56
C PRO A 14 -12.82 -11.60 -8.32
N THR A 15 -13.84 -12.22 -7.72
CA THR A 15 -13.67 -12.99 -6.47
C THR A 15 -12.87 -14.26 -6.71
N GLU A 16 -13.00 -14.87 -7.90
CA GLU A 16 -12.30 -16.10 -8.29
C GLU A 16 -10.78 -15.89 -8.35
N SER A 17 -10.33 -14.68 -8.66
CA SER A 17 -8.91 -14.33 -8.74
C SER A 17 -8.29 -13.95 -7.39
N VAL A 18 -9.09 -13.41 -6.47
CA VAL A 18 -8.61 -12.86 -5.18
C VAL A 18 -8.96 -13.76 -4.00
N GLY A 19 -9.85 -14.74 -4.18
CA GLY A 19 -10.32 -15.67 -3.14
C GLY A 19 -11.33 -15.04 -2.16
N CYS A 20 -11.66 -13.76 -2.33
CA CYS A 20 -12.69 -13.05 -1.57
C CYS A 20 -13.21 -11.86 -2.38
N SER A 21 -14.33 -11.27 -1.96
CA SER A 21 -14.82 -10.04 -2.58
C SER A 21 -13.83 -8.90 -2.39
N GLY A 22 -13.70 -8.02 -3.37
CA GLY A 22 -12.78 -6.89 -3.24
C GLY A 22 -13.15 -5.92 -2.11
N VAL A 23 -14.42 -5.85 -1.70
CA VAL A 23 -14.83 -5.09 -0.51
C VAL A 23 -14.23 -5.69 0.77
N THR A 24 -14.22 -7.02 0.91
CA THR A 24 -13.57 -7.71 2.05
C THR A 24 -12.07 -7.49 2.02
N ALA A 25 -11.43 -7.60 0.86
CA ALA A 25 -10.01 -7.31 0.69
C ALA A 25 -9.64 -5.87 1.08
N TRP A 26 -10.45 -4.89 0.66
CA TRP A 26 -10.26 -3.48 1.01
C TRP A 26 -10.39 -3.24 2.52
N ARG A 27 -11.42 -3.81 3.17
CA ARG A 27 -11.57 -3.69 4.63
C ARG A 27 -10.35 -4.23 5.35
N ARG A 28 -9.87 -5.40 4.95
CA ARG A 28 -8.66 -5.99 5.54
C ARG A 28 -7.42 -5.12 5.33
N LEU A 29 -7.25 -4.56 4.13
CA LEU A 29 -6.17 -3.63 3.82
C LEU A 29 -6.22 -2.38 4.70
N ARG A 30 -7.41 -1.81 4.88
CA ARG A 30 -7.64 -0.65 5.74
C ARG A 30 -7.32 -0.99 7.20
N ASP A 31 -7.85 -2.10 7.71
CA ASP A 31 -7.64 -2.51 9.11
C ASP A 31 -6.15 -2.76 9.39
N TRP A 32 -5.39 -3.31 8.44
CA TRP A 32 -3.92 -3.43 8.55
C TRP A 32 -3.20 -2.08 8.54
N THR A 33 -3.71 -1.13 7.76
CA THR A 33 -3.17 0.23 7.72
C THR A 33 -3.38 0.91 9.06
N GLU A 34 -4.60 0.87 9.59
CA GLU A 34 -4.97 1.43 10.90
C GLU A 34 -4.20 0.76 12.04
N ALA A 35 -4.00 -0.55 11.97
CA ALA A 35 -3.20 -1.28 12.95
C ALA A 35 -1.69 -1.01 12.83
N GLY A 36 -1.22 -0.29 11.81
CA GLY A 36 0.20 0.00 11.59
C GLY A 36 1.01 -1.23 11.18
N VAL A 37 0.42 -2.15 10.41
CA VAL A 37 1.10 -3.37 9.94
C VAL A 37 2.21 -3.02 8.96
N TRP A 38 1.98 -2.07 8.04
CA TRP A 38 2.94 -1.76 6.97
C TRP A 38 4.31 -1.32 7.47
N PRO A 39 4.44 -0.34 8.41
CA PRO A 39 5.75 0.06 8.90
C PRO A 39 6.50 -1.08 9.60
N ARG A 40 5.78 -1.95 10.33
CA ARG A 40 6.39 -3.10 11.02
C ARG A 40 6.86 -4.16 10.03
N LEU A 41 6.04 -4.48 9.03
CA LEU A 41 6.39 -5.43 7.98
C LEU A 41 7.60 -4.93 7.17
N HIS A 42 7.61 -3.64 6.82
CA HIS A 42 8.73 -3.02 6.12
C HIS A 42 10.03 -3.11 6.94
N ALA A 43 9.99 -2.77 8.22
CA ALA A 43 11.17 -2.89 9.09
C ALA A 43 11.67 -4.34 9.21
N ALA A 44 10.76 -5.32 9.37
CA ALA A 44 11.12 -6.73 9.42
C ALA A 44 11.78 -7.20 8.12
N LEU A 45 11.23 -6.82 6.97
CA LEU A 45 11.82 -7.15 5.67
C LEU A 45 13.21 -6.53 5.50
N LEU A 46 13.40 -5.27 5.89
CA LEU A 46 14.71 -4.62 5.85
C LEU A 46 15.74 -5.33 6.73
N ILE A 47 15.34 -5.79 7.92
CA ILE A 47 16.23 -6.55 8.81
C ILE A 47 16.68 -7.85 8.13
N GLU A 48 15.74 -8.60 7.55
CA GLU A 48 16.05 -9.86 6.87
C GLU A 48 16.95 -9.66 5.65
N LEU A 49 16.67 -8.65 4.83
CA LEU A 49 17.49 -8.33 3.67
C LEU A 49 18.90 -7.84 4.04
N ARG A 50 19.03 -7.04 5.12
CA ARG A 50 20.36 -6.64 5.64
C ARG A 50 21.13 -7.84 6.15
N ARG A 51 20.47 -8.75 6.88
CA ARG A 51 21.10 -9.97 7.38
C ARG A 51 21.57 -10.88 6.24
N GLY A 52 20.83 -10.92 5.13
CA GLY A 52 21.20 -11.68 3.94
C GLY A 52 22.26 -11.01 3.06
N GLY A 53 22.69 -9.78 3.36
CA GLY A 53 23.58 -9.00 2.49
C GLY A 53 22.94 -8.65 1.14
N LEU A 54 21.61 -8.64 1.06
CA LEU A 54 20.85 -8.38 -0.17
C LEU A 54 20.39 -6.91 -0.29
N LEU A 55 20.80 -6.07 0.67
CA LEU A 55 20.61 -4.63 0.66
C LEU A 55 21.97 -3.97 0.53
N GLU A 56 22.32 -3.59 -0.70
CA GLU A 56 23.40 -2.65 -0.97
C GLU A 56 22.91 -1.25 -0.59
N LEU A 57 23.43 -0.70 0.51
CA LEU A 57 23.05 0.62 1.05
C LEU A 57 24.04 1.73 0.65
N ASP A 58 25.02 1.42 -0.19
CA ASP A 58 25.98 2.40 -0.70
C ASP A 58 25.31 3.44 -1.62
N ASP A 59 24.12 3.13 -2.15
CA ASP A 59 23.32 4.05 -2.95
C ASP A 59 21.95 4.32 -2.29
N CYS A 60 21.62 5.59 -2.10
CA CYS A 60 20.43 6.06 -1.41
C CYS A 60 19.55 6.83 -2.42
N SER A 61 18.39 6.29 -2.78
CA SER A 61 17.40 7.02 -3.57
C SER A 61 16.37 7.70 -2.67
N VAL A 62 16.29 9.02 -2.70
CA VAL A 62 15.23 9.80 -2.05
C VAL A 62 14.09 9.99 -3.04
N ASP A 63 12.94 9.36 -2.78
CA ASP A 63 11.71 9.58 -3.54
C ASP A 63 10.71 10.45 -2.74
N GLY A 64 10.13 11.44 -3.41
CA GLY A 64 9.22 12.42 -2.80
C GLY A 64 7.81 12.29 -3.39
N SER A 65 6.82 12.01 -2.54
CA SER A 65 5.41 12.00 -2.96
C SER A 65 4.73 13.34 -2.66
N HIS A 66 4.28 14.06 -3.69
CA HIS A 66 3.48 15.27 -3.54
C HIS A 66 2.00 14.93 -3.29
N VAL A 67 1.48 15.25 -2.11
CA VAL A 67 0.03 15.21 -1.84
C VAL A 67 -0.57 16.57 -2.23
N ARG A 68 -1.49 16.60 -3.20
CA ARG A 68 -2.23 17.83 -3.52
C ARG A 68 -3.12 18.23 -2.35
N ALA A 69 -2.99 19.47 -1.90
CA ALA A 69 -3.97 20.08 -1.00
C ALA A 69 -5.31 20.25 -1.75
N LEU A 70 -6.40 19.66 -1.24
CA LEU A 70 -7.74 20.06 -1.65
C LEU A 70 -8.00 21.47 -1.11
N LYS A 71 -8.34 22.40 -1.99
CA LYS A 71 -8.86 23.71 -1.61
C LYS A 71 -10.36 23.55 -1.42
N ASP A 72 -10.84 23.71 -0.18
CA ASP A 72 -12.27 23.80 0.11
C ASP A 72 -12.86 24.94 -0.71
N ILE A 73 -13.81 24.62 -1.58
CA ILE A 73 -14.66 25.62 -2.23
C ILE A 73 -15.87 25.79 -1.32
N SER A 74 -15.74 26.69 -0.35
CA SER A 74 -16.90 27.28 0.31
C SER A 74 -17.58 28.23 -0.70
N GLY A 75 -18.62 27.75 -1.39
CA GLY A 75 -19.71 28.60 -1.87
C GLY A 75 -20.86 28.45 -0.88
N GLY A 76 -21.45 29.50 -0.31
CA GLY A 76 -21.86 30.73 -0.96
C GLY A 76 -23.36 30.65 -1.13
#